data_AF-A0A7Y3DRB0-F1
#
_entry.id   AF-A0A7Y3DRB0-F1
#
_cell.length_a   1.000
_cell.length_b   1.000
_cell.length_c   1.000
_cell.angle_alpha   90.00
_cell.angle_beta   90.00
_cell.angle_gamma   90.00
#
_symmetry.space_group_name_H-M   'P 1'
#
loop_
_entity.id
_entity.type
_entity.pdbx_description
1 polymer ?
#
loop_
_entity_poly.entity_id
_entity_poly.type
_entity_poly.pdbx_seq_one_letter_code
_entity_poly.pdbx_strand_id
1 'polypeptide(L)'
;MVLKSIVSKNPYLSLGYFATETSMPIFDNQETIDVIKNLNGFQVSERPWYQKAKLAGQTIWTETYVDANTKKPVVTCASPVFKADNIRI
;
A
#
# COMPACT_ATOMS: atom_id res chain seq x y z
N MET A 1 12.35 -7.86 -4.13
CA MET A 1 13.23 -8.01 -5.32
C MET A 1 12.69 -7.20 -6.52
N VAL A 2 11.40 -7.30 -6.89
CA VAL A 2 10.78 -6.44 -7.93
C VAL A 2 10.32 -5.07 -7.41
N LEU A 3 9.51 -5.01 -6.34
CA LEU A 3 9.03 -3.75 -5.75
C LEU A 3 10.17 -2.78 -5.42
N LYS A 4 11.20 -3.29 -4.73
CA LYS A 4 12.44 -2.53 -4.44
C LYS A 4 13.10 -1.97 -5.70
N SER A 5 13.14 -2.74 -6.79
CA SER A 5 13.74 -2.26 -8.04
C SER A 5 12.91 -1.13 -8.65
N ILE A 6 11.57 -1.28 -8.69
CA ILE A 6 10.65 -0.26 -9.22
C ILE A 6 10.80 1.05 -8.44
N VAL A 7 10.77 0.99 -7.11
CA VAL A 7 10.92 2.17 -6.25
C VAL A 7 12.30 2.80 -6.43
N SER A 8 13.38 2.01 -6.39
CA SER A 8 14.75 2.54 -6.51
C SER A 8 15.06 3.23 -7.84
N LYS A 9 14.30 2.94 -8.89
CA LYS A 9 14.50 3.50 -10.25
C LYS A 9 13.59 4.68 -10.56
N ASN A 10 12.66 5.03 -9.65
CA ASN A 10 11.72 6.12 -9.87
C ASN A 10 11.83 7.13 -8.72
N PRO A 11 12.39 8.34 -8.95
CA PRO A 11 12.61 9.33 -7.90
C PRO A 11 11.31 9.91 -7.31
N TYR A 12 10.16 9.65 -7.94
CA TYR A 12 8.85 10.10 -7.45
C TYR A 12 8.15 9.07 -6.54
N LEU A 13 8.71 7.87 -6.41
CA LEU A 13 8.16 6.84 -5.54
C LEU A 13 8.95 6.79 -4.22
N SER A 14 8.24 7.01 -3.11
CA SER A 14 8.81 6.92 -1.76
C SER A 14 8.62 5.54 -1.11
N LEU A 15 7.63 4.77 -1.56
CA LEU A 15 7.29 3.47 -1.00
C LEU A 15 6.56 2.61 -2.04
N GLY A 16 6.88 1.31 -2.09
CA GLY A 16 6.18 0.34 -2.92
C GLY A 16 5.72 -0.84 -2.08
N TYR A 17 4.44 -1.20 -2.18
CA TYR A 17 3.89 -2.29 -1.40
C TYR A 17 2.72 -2.99 -2.10
N PHE A 18 2.45 -4.19 -1.61
CA PHE A 18 1.29 -5.00 -1.97
C PHE A 18 0.65 -5.50 -0.69
N ALA A 19 -0.67 -5.56 -0.61
CA ALA A 19 -1.35 -6.11 0.55
C ALA A 19 -2.64 -6.84 0.16
N THR A 20 -2.98 -7.87 0.93
CA THR A 20 -4.19 -8.70 0.73
C THR A 20 -5.32 -8.27 1.66
N GLU A 21 -6.55 -8.71 1.37
CA GLU A 21 -7.71 -8.50 2.26
C GLU A 21 -7.50 -9.14 3.65
N THR A 22 -6.68 -10.18 3.75
CA THR A 22 -6.29 -10.85 5.01
C THR A 22 -5.22 -10.11 5.82
N SER A 23 -4.99 -8.83 5.54
CA SER A 23 -4.02 -7.96 6.24
C SER A 23 -2.57 -8.46 6.17
N MET A 24 -2.15 -9.04 5.05
CA MET A 24 -0.74 -9.41 4.81
C MET A 24 -0.06 -8.40 3.87
N PRO A 25 0.61 -7.36 4.40
CA PRO A 25 1.37 -6.42 3.57
C PRO A 25 2.80 -6.91 3.29
N ILE A 26 3.28 -6.60 2.09
CA ILE A 26 4.66 -6.79 1.61
C ILE A 26 5.18 -5.42 1.19
N PHE A 27 6.31 -5.00 1.74
CA PHE A 27 6.93 -3.70 1.47
C PHE A 27 8.26 -3.86 0.69
N ASP A 28 8.71 -2.79 0.05
CA ASP A 28 9.95 -2.76 -0.74
C ASP A 28 11.23 -2.63 0.10
N ASN A 29 11.12 -2.14 1.34
CA ASN A 29 12.26 -1.92 2.25
C ASN A 29 12.00 -2.39 3.69
N GLN A 30 13.08 -2.70 4.40
CA GLN A 30 13.04 -3.27 5.76
C GLN A 30 12.68 -2.23 6.82
N GLU A 31 13.10 -0.97 6.66
CA GLU A 31 12.81 0.11 7.61
C GLU A 31 11.30 0.30 7.82
N THR A 32 10.53 0.29 6.72
CA THR A 32 9.07 0.35 6.78
C THR A 32 8.50 -0.85 7.54
N ILE A 33 9.03 -2.05 7.30
CA ILE A 33 8.59 -3.26 8.00
C ILE A 33 8.81 -3.12 9.52
N ASP A 34 9.96 -2.59 9.93
CA ASP A 34 10.32 -2.44 11.34
C ASP A 34 9.43 -1.41 12.04
N VAL A 35 9.07 -0.31 11.36
CA VAL A 35 8.10 0.67 11.88
C VAL A 35 6.72 0.03 12.01
N ILE A 36 6.21 -0.56 10.92
CA ILE A 36 4.84 -1.09 10.89
C ILE A 36 4.63 -2.23 11.89
N LYS A 37 5.63 -3.12 12.08
CA LYS A 37 5.56 -4.20 13.08
C LYS A 37 5.37 -3.70 14.51
N ASN A 38 5.88 -2.51 14.81
CA ASN A 38 5.79 -1.90 16.14
C ASN A 38 4.53 -1.03 16.32
N LEU A 39 3.71 -0.85 15.26
CA LEU A 39 2.44 -0.15 15.37
C LEU A 39 1.36 -1.10 15.89
N ASN A 40 0.89 -0.84 17.11
CA ASN A 40 -0.31 -1.49 17.62
C ASN A 40 -1.51 -1.11 16.73
N GLY A 41 -2.20 -2.13 16.20
CA GLY A 41 -3.44 -1.96 15.45
C GLY A 41 -3.25 -1.49 13.99
N PHE A 42 -2.10 -1.73 13.35
CA PHE A 42 -1.98 -1.48 11.91
C PHE A 42 -2.92 -2.40 11.12
N GLN A 43 -4.04 -1.86 10.64
CA GLN A 43 -4.99 -2.57 9.79
C GLN A 43 -4.93 -2.03 8.36
N VAL A 44 -4.54 -2.92 7.43
CA VAL A 44 -4.50 -2.62 5.99
C VAL A 44 -5.89 -2.23 5.48
N SER A 45 -6.91 -2.96 5.93
CA SER A 45 -8.28 -2.77 5.48
C SER A 45 -8.81 -1.38 5.83
N GLU A 46 -8.30 -0.72 6.86
CA GLU A 46 -8.75 0.62 7.26
C GLU A 46 -8.05 1.74 6.48
N ARG A 47 -7.06 1.42 5.64
CA ARG A 47 -6.25 2.44 4.97
C ARG A 47 -7.03 3.10 3.82
N PRO A 48 -6.88 4.43 3.62
CA PRO A 48 -7.61 5.15 2.57
C PRO A 48 -7.41 4.57 1.17
N TRP A 49 -6.18 4.18 0.84
CA TRP A 49 -5.85 3.58 -0.45
C TRP A 49 -6.57 2.25 -0.67
N TYR A 50 -6.71 1.42 0.37
CA TYR A 50 -7.37 0.12 0.27
C TYR A 50 -8.87 0.29 0.05
N GLN A 51 -9.53 1.05 0.93
CA GLN A 51 -10.98 1.28 0.86
C GLN A 51 -11.38 1.94 -0.47
N LYS A 52 -10.64 2.97 -0.90
CA LYS A 52 -10.93 3.68 -2.16
C LYS A 52 -10.69 2.80 -3.39
N ALA A 53 -9.58 2.07 -3.47
CA ALA A 53 -9.31 1.18 -4.60
C ALA A 53 -10.30 0.00 -4.65
N LYS A 54 -10.64 -0.59 -3.50
CA LYS A 54 -11.64 -1.67 -3.38
C LYS A 54 -13.03 -1.22 -3.83
N LEU A 55 -13.44 -0.02 -3.44
CA LEU A 55 -14.72 0.57 -3.84
C LEU A 55 -14.75 0.91 -5.34
N ALA A 56 -13.67 1.51 -5.86
CA ALA A 56 -13.60 1.95 -7.25
C ALA A 56 -13.45 0.79 -8.26
N GLY A 57 -12.85 -0.33 -7.85
CA GLY A 57 -12.61 -1.47 -8.73
C GLY A 57 -11.57 -1.22 -9.83
N GLN A 58 -10.87 -0.10 -9.79
CA GLN A 58 -9.86 0.32 -10.76
C GLN A 58 -8.73 1.10 -10.08
N THR A 59 -7.68 1.44 -10.84
CA THR A 59 -6.60 2.29 -10.33
C THR A 59 -7.12 3.66 -9.91
N ILE A 60 -6.72 4.11 -8.73
CA ILE A 60 -7.08 5.41 -8.15
C ILE A 60 -5.85 6.13 -7.63
N TRP A 61 -6.00 7.45 -7.48
CA TRP A 61 -5.15 8.26 -6.60
C TRP A 61 -5.95 8.64 -5.36
N THR A 62 -5.34 8.54 -4.18
CA THR A 62 -5.95 9.06 -2.96
C THR A 62 -5.83 10.58 -2.90
N GLU A 63 -6.71 11.21 -2.12
CA GLU A 63 -6.40 12.51 -1.54
C GLU A 63 -5.21 12.39 -0.57
N THR A 64 -4.65 13.52 -0.18
CA THR A 64 -3.55 13.57 0.78
C THR A 64 -3.97 13.01 2.13
N TYR A 65 -3.19 12.10 2.70
CA TYR A 65 -3.38 11.57 4.05
C TYR A 65 -2.04 11.42 4.79
N VAL A 66 -2.09 11.22 6.10
CA VAL A 66 -0.87 10.99 6.91
C VAL A 66 -0.44 9.54 6.83
N ASP A 67 0.75 9.32 6.30
CA ASP A 67 1.34 7.99 6.17
C ASP A 67 1.62 7.34 7.54
N ALA A 68 1.35 6.04 7.64
CA ALA A 68 1.53 5.30 8.90
C ALA A 68 3.00 5.10 9.25
N ASN A 69 3.86 4.93 8.24
CA ASN A 69 5.29 4.72 8.39
C ASN A 69 6.01 6.05 8.70
N THR A 70 5.97 6.99 7.76
CA THR A 70 6.77 8.22 7.80
C THR A 70 6.15 9.36 8.61
N LYS A 71 4.86 9.27 8.94
CA LYS A 71 4.05 10.35 9.57
C LYS A 71 4.00 11.65 8.75
N LYS A 72 4.29 11.59 7.45
CA LYS A 72 4.24 12.74 6.55
C LYS A 72 2.97 12.71 5.68
N PRO A 73 2.52 13.86 5.17
CA PRO A 73 1.47 13.90 4.16
C PRO A 73 1.93 13.19 2.88
N VAL A 74 1.10 12.29 2.35
CA VAL A 74 1.37 11.54 1.11
C VAL A 74 0.11 11.39 0.28
N VAL A 75 0.30 11.10 -1.01
CA VAL A 75 -0.74 10.56 -1.91
C VAL A 75 -0.31 9.16 -2.35
N THR A 76 -1.27 8.28 -2.59
CA THR A 76 -1.01 6.90 -3.03
C THR A 76 -1.74 6.64 -4.35
N CYS A 77 -1.01 6.14 -5.34
CA CYS A 77 -1.59 5.46 -6.50
C CYS A 77 -1.81 3.99 -6.14
N ALA A 78 -3.06 3.53 -6.16
CA ALA A 78 -3.41 2.17 -5.77
C ALA A 78 -4.24 1.51 -6.87
N SER A 79 -3.85 0.29 -7.25
CA SER A 79 -4.64 -0.54 -8.15
C SER A 79 -5.13 -1.79 -7.41
N PRO A 80 -6.43 -2.10 -7.43
CA PRO A 80 -6.91 -3.36 -6.92
C PRO A 80 -6.41 -4.50 -7.82
N VAL A 81 -6.11 -5.65 -7.20
CA VAL A 81 -5.71 -6.86 -7.91
C VAL A 81 -6.77 -7.92 -7.65
N PHE A 82 -7.31 -8.48 -8.72
CA PHE A 82 -8.32 -9.54 -8.68
C PHE A 82 -7.72 -10.85 -9.19
N LYS A 83 -8.20 -11.99 -8.68
CA LYS A 83 -7.92 -13.28 -9.31
C LYS A 83 -8.61 -13.35 -10.67
N ALA A 84 -8.14 -14.25 -11.53
CA ALA A 84 -8.63 -14.42 -12.91
C ALA A 84 -10.14 -14.72 -13.01
N ASP A 85 -10.73 -15.20 -11.92
CA ASP A 85 -12.14 -15.52 -11.69
C ASP A 85 -12.92 -14.37 -11.02
N ASN A 86 -12.37 -13.15 -11.00
CA ASN A 86 -12.91 -11.94 -10.35
C ASN A 86 -13.09 -12.05 -8.81
N ILE A 87 -12.47 -13.04 -8.18
CA ILE A 87 -12.47 -13.19 -6.71
C ILE A 87 -11.33 -12.35 -6.10
N ARG A 88 -11.63 -11.57 -5.05
CA ARG A 88 -10.68 -10.67 -4.37
C ARG A 88 -9.63 -11.46 -3.56
N ILE A 89 -8.41 -10.93 -3.42
CA ILE A 89 -7.27 -11.52 -2.66
C ILE A 89 -7.04 -10.75 -1.36
#